data_AF-A0A1F7HK72-F1
#
_entry.id   AF-A0A1F7HK72-F1
#
_cell.length_a   1.000
_cell.length_b   1.000
_cell.length_c   1.000
_cell.angle_alpha   90.00
_cell.angle_beta   90.00
_cell.angle_gamma   90.00
#
_symmetry.space_group_name_H-M   'P 1'
#
loop_
_entity.id
_entity.type
_entity.pdbx_description
1 polymer ?
#
loop_
_entity_poly.entity_id
_entity_poly.type
_entity_poly.pdbx_seq_one_letter_code
_entity_poly.pdbx_strand_id
1 'polypeptide(L)' 'MIGNETLRYFIKIVKNEKALSHKEKEILVARLQKKTLIKIGKKYKLTAERIRQIEENAVKKFLKKINQLFLFE' A
#
# COMPACT_ATOMS: atom_id res chain seq x y z
N MET A 1 -18.54 2.26 -12.10
CA MET A 1 -17.55 3.14 -11.43
C MET A 1 -17.19 2.49 -10.10
N ILE A 2 -15.91 2.16 -9.85
CA ILE A 2 -15.49 1.80 -8.49
C ILE A 2 -15.72 3.06 -7.64
N GLY A 3 -16.71 3.03 -6.74
CA GLY A 3 -17.15 4.20 -5.99
C GLY A 3 -16.03 4.76 -5.12
N ASN A 4 -16.00 6.09 -4.96
CA ASN A 4 -15.06 6.78 -4.08
C ASN A 4 -15.04 6.20 -2.64
N GLU A 5 -16.13 5.56 -2.21
CA GLU A 5 -16.26 4.91 -0.91
C GLU A 5 -15.39 3.66 -0.76
N THR A 6 -15.36 2.78 -1.77
CA THR A 6 -14.48 1.60 -1.78
C THR A 6 -13.01 2.03 -1.66
N LEU A 7 -12.61 3.06 -2.41
CA LEU A 7 -11.26 3.62 -2.32
C LEU A 7 -10.95 4.20 -0.93
N ARG A 8 -11.89 4.97 -0.34
CA ARG A 8 -11.74 5.52 1.02
C ARG A 8 -11.62 4.42 2.06
N TYR A 9 -12.41 3.36 1.94
CA TYR A 9 -12.36 2.18 2.79
C TYR A 9 -10.99 1.51 2.74
N PHE A 10 -10.47 1.22 1.54
CA PHE A 10 -9.13 0.64 1.40
C PHE A 10 -8.02 1.55 1.93
N ILE A 11 -8.10 2.86 1.67
CA ILE A 11 -7.15 3.83 2.24
C ILE A 11 -7.19 3.80 3.77
N LYS A 12 -8.37 3.72 4.38
CA LYS A 12 -8.52 3.63 5.85
C LYS A 12 -7.88 2.36 6.40
N ILE A 13 -8.11 1.21 5.74
CA ILE A 13 -7.49 -0.06 6.14
C ILE A 13 -5.96 0.03 6.07
N VAL A 14 -5.42 0.47 4.93
CA VAL A 14 -3.96 0.59 4.73
C VAL A 14 -3.34 1.52 5.76
N LYS A 15 -3.98 2.67 6.06
CA LYS A 15 -3.49 3.62 7.06
C LYS A 15 -3.44 3.02 8.48
N ASN A 16 -4.42 2.19 8.82
CA ASN A 16 -4.56 1.59 10.15
C ASN A 16 -3.74 0.30 10.32
N GLU A 17 -3.17 -0.27 9.27
CA GLU A 17 -2.38 -1.50 9.37
C GLU A 17 -1.10 -1.26 10.18
N LYS A 18 -0.90 -2.01 11.27
CA LYS A 18 0.26 -1.87 12.16
C LYS A 18 1.53 -2.52 11.59
N ALA A 19 1.39 -3.53 10.73
CA ALA A 19 2.52 -4.24 10.11
C ALA A 19 3.26 -3.43 9.04
N LEU A 20 2.67 -2.32 8.58
CA LEU A 20 3.25 -1.44 7.57
C LEU A 20 3.93 -0.24 8.22
N SER A 21 5.13 0.07 7.75
CA SER A 21 5.81 1.32 8.08
C SER A 21 5.07 2.52 7.48
N HIS A 22 5.34 3.72 8.01
CA HIS A 22 4.77 4.96 7.48
C HIS A 22 5.02 5.12 5.97
N LYS A 23 6.24 4.81 5.52
CA LYS A 23 6.63 4.90 4.11
C LYS A 23 5.86 3.90 3.23
N GLU A 24 5.71 2.65 3.68
CA GLU A 24 4.94 1.64 2.96
C GLU A 24 3.45 2.04 2.83
N LYS A 25 2.87 2.58 3.91
CA LYS A 25 1.49 3.12 3.90
C LYS A 25 1.33 4.24 2.88
N GLU A 26 2.24 5.21 2.89
CA GLU A 26 2.17 6.34 1.96
C GLU A 26 2.30 5.88 0.50
N ILE A 27 3.18 4.92 0.21
CA ILE A 27 3.35 4.36 -1.14
C ILE A 27 2.07 3.65 -1.58
N LEU A 28 1.50 2.76 -0.75
CA LEU A 28 0.26 2.06 -1.09
C LEU A 28 -0.92 3.01 -1.28
N VAL A 29 -1.09 4.03 -0.43
CA VAL A 29 -2.13 5.06 -0.58
C VAL A 29 -1.94 5.84 -1.88
N ALA A 30 -0.70 6.22 -2.22
CA ALA A 30 -0.41 6.91 -3.47
C ALA A 30 -0.74 6.04 -4.71
N ARG A 31 -0.49 4.73 -4.63
CA ARG A 31 -0.81 3.76 -5.69
C ARG A 31 -2.32 3.56 -5.84
N LEU A 32 -3.07 3.48 -4.74
CA LEU A 32 -4.53 3.48 -4.74
C LEU A 32 -5.12 4.76 -5.37
N GLN A 33 -4.45 5.90 -5.18
CA GLN A 33 -4.76 7.17 -5.84
C GLN A 33 -4.21 7.27 -7.28
N LYS A 34 -3.79 6.15 -7.87
CA LYS A 34 -3.28 6.04 -9.25
C LYS A 34 -2.03 6.89 -9.53
N LYS A 35 -1.24 7.25 -8.52
CA LYS A 35 0.05 7.91 -8.75
C LYS A 35 1.06 6.92 -9.34
N THR A 36 1.86 7.40 -10.29
CA THR A 36 2.90 6.58 -10.93
C THR A 36 4.09 6.37 -9.99
N LEU A 37 4.80 5.25 -10.16
CA LEU A 37 6.00 4.92 -9.39
C LEU A 37 7.07 6.01 -9.53
N ILE A 38 7.20 6.61 -10.71
CA ILE A 38 8.12 7.73 -10.96
C ILE A 38 7.75 8.94 -10.09
N LYS A 39 6.46 9.31 -10.05
CA LYS A 39 5.99 10.47 -9.26
C LYS A 39 6.19 10.24 -7.76
N ILE A 40 5.97 9.02 -7.29
CA ILE A 40 6.22 8.62 -5.90
C ILE A 40 7.72 8.62 -5.60
N GLY A 41 8.54 8.10 -6.50
CA GLY A 41 10.00 8.05 -6.41
C GLY A 41 10.61 9.43 -6.25
N LYS A 42 10.11 10.43 -7.00
CA LYS A 42 10.53 11.84 -6.84
C LYS A 42 10.37 12.36 -5.41
N LYS A 43 9.27 12.03 -4.71
CA LYS A 43 9.04 12.45 -3.30
C LYS A 43 10.10 11.89 -2.35
N TYR A 44 10.55 10.65 -2.58
CA TYR A 44 11.50 9.95 -1.71
C TYR A 44 12.94 9.93 -2.24
N LYS A 45 13.24 10.62 -3.36
CA LYS A 45 14.53 10.53 -4.06
C LYS A 45 14.94 9.08 -4.37
N LEU A 46 13.98 8.26 -4.78
CA LEU A 46 14.18 6.85 -5.13
C LEU A 46 13.80 6.58 -6.60
N THR A 47 14.39 5.54 -7.18
CA THR A 47 14.00 5.05 -8.50
C THR A 47 12.61 4.43 -8.47
N ALA A 48 11.92 4.43 -9.63
CA ALA A 48 10.62 3.78 -9.77
C ALA A 48 10.69 2.29 -9.38
N GLU A 49 11.79 1.63 -9.74
CA GLU A 49 12.04 0.22 -9.39
C GLU A 49 12.14 0.03 -7.87
N ARG A 50 12.85 0.91 -7.17
CA ARG A 50 12.93 0.82 -5.71
C ARG A 50 11.58 1.05 -5.05
N ILE A 51 10.74 1.94 -5.59
CA ILE A 51 9.36 2.10 -5.12
C ILE A 51 8.54 0.85 -5.38
N ARG A 52 8.69 0.20 -6.54
CA ARG A 52 8.01 -1.07 -6.87
C ARG A 52 8.36 -2.17 -5.88
N GLN A 53 9.64 -2.34 -5.56
CA GLN A 53 10.09 -3.33 -4.57
C GLN A 53 9.48 -3.08 -3.18
N ILE A 54 9.39 -1.81 -2.77
CA ILE A 54 8.74 -1.45 -1.50
C ILE A 54 7.23 -1.73 -1.56
N GLU A 55 6.57 -1.40 -2.67
CA GLU A 55 5.15 -1.71 -2.91
C GLU A 55 4.89 -3.23 -2.81
N GLU A 56 5.66 -4.06 -3.53
CA GLU A 56 5.51 -5.52 -3.51
C GLU A 56 5.69 -6.11 -2.11
N ASN A 57 6.72 -5.65 -1.38
CA ASN A 57 6.94 -6.09 0.00
C ASN A 57 5.81 -5.65 0.95
N ALA A 58 5.30 -4.43 0.78
CA ALA A 58 4.18 -3.91 1.57
C ALA A 58 2.90 -4.72 1.31
N VAL A 59 2.60 -5.04 0.04
CA VAL A 59 1.46 -5.89 -0.33
C VAL A 59 1.60 -7.28 0.28
N LYS A 60 2.79 -7.90 0.20
CA LYS A 60 3.04 -9.21 0.83
C LYS A 60 2.80 -9.19 2.34
N LYS A 61 3.28 -8.16 3.05
CA LYS A 61 3.02 -7.99 4.49
C LYS A 61 1.54 -7.85 4.80
N PHE A 62 0.84 -7.05 3.99
CA PHE A 62 -0.59 -6.81 4.14
C PHE A 62 -1.39 -8.11 3.92
N LEU A 63 -1.11 -8.85 2.86
CA LEU A 63 -1.77 -10.12 2.55
C LEU A 63 -1.43 -11.24 3.55
N LYS A 64 -0.19 -11.32 4.03
CA LYS A 64 0.22 -12.34 5.01
C LYS A 64 -0.64 -12.28 6.27
N LYS A 65 -0.99 -11.09 6.74
CA LYS A 65 -1.86 -10.91 7.91
C LYS A 65 -3.31 -11.29 7.61
N ILE A 66 -3.82 -10.96 6.43
CA ILE A 66 -5.15 -11.39 5.99
C ILE A 66 -5.21 -12.93 6.01
N ASN A 67 -4.22 -13.59 5.42
CA ASN A 67 -4.14 -15.05 5.43
C ASN A 67 -4.02 -15.62 6.83
N GLN A 68 -3.28 -14.97 7.74
CA GLN A 68 -3.22 -15.38 9.15
C GLN A 68 -4.59 -15.30 9.83
N LEU A 69 -5.38 -14.24 9.60
CA LEU A 69 -6.73 -14.14 10.15
C LEU A 69 -7.64 -15.28 9.66
N PHE A 70 -7.55 -15.66 8.39
CA PHE A 70 -8.33 -16.77 7.82
C PHE A 70 -7.82 -18.18 8.14
N LEU A 71 -6.58 -18.32 8.63
CA LEU A 71 -5.99 -19.62 9.00
C LEU A 71 -6.28 -20.03 10.45
N PHE A 72 -6.79 -19.11 11.28
CA PHE A 72 -7.17 -19.35 12.67
C PHE A 72 -8.69 -19.23 12.90
N GLU A 73 -9.49 -19.19 11.84
CA GLU A 73 -10.93 -19.49 11.82
C GLU A 73 -11.14 -20.93 11.35
#